data_AF-A0A967F4J1-F1
#
_entry.id   AF-A0A967F4J1-F1
#
_cell.length_a   1.000
_cell.length_b   1.000
_cell.length_c   1.000
_cell.angle_alpha   90.00
_cell.angle_beta   90.00
_cell.angle_gamma   90.00
#
_symmetry.space_group_name_H-M   'P 1'
#
loop_
_entity.id
_entity.type
_entity.pdbx_description
1 polymer ?
#
loop_
_entity_poly.entity_id
_entity_poly.type
_entity_poly.pdbx_seq_one_letter_code
_entity_poly.pdbx_strand_id
1 'polypeptide(L)'
;MAKPRRETPFSLSFLDIMACGFGAVTLLFLILRHNVVEIESPDPNLTAEVNLLQEDVRQAEEEKVELLNSLEELELELITARGLSRRVLTELQEQEQSIQSDPLEDIAMLRRQVEELERETASMEEVEFGDKVRQFLGEGNRQYLTGLMLGGERVMILVDGSASMLADTVVNAVRRRNMDDEQKRNSPKWQWTVRTVEWLLAQLPPSSRFQIYIFNTEATPAVADSAGEWLDAADSLQLEDAVAGLREFSPGGGTSLENAFTALADFAERPDNLFLLTDGLPTQGRSPPTRYMVSGEERRRHFLNAVGKLPQGIPVNTILFPMEGDPEAAALFWQFAMNTRGAFIAPSRDWP
;
A
#
# COMPACT_ATOMS: atom_id res chain seq x y z
N MET A 1 -59.22 61.02 -130.63
CA MET A 1 -57.80 60.95 -130.20
C MET A 1 -57.63 59.67 -129.38
N ALA A 2 -56.56 58.92 -129.64
CA ALA A 2 -56.00 57.76 -128.89
C ALA A 2 -56.75 56.40 -128.91
N LYS A 3 -55.96 55.32 -129.04
CA LYS A 3 -56.27 53.94 -129.45
C LYS A 3 -55.96 52.97 -128.29
N PRO A 4 -56.82 52.01 -127.90
CA PRO A 4 -56.45 50.99 -126.92
C PRO A 4 -55.62 49.85 -127.54
N ARG A 5 -54.60 49.43 -126.78
CA ARG A 5 -53.50 48.51 -127.10
C ARG A 5 -53.91 47.04 -126.90
N ARG A 6 -53.28 46.16 -127.70
CA ARG A 6 -53.34 44.69 -127.61
C ARG A 6 -52.55 44.18 -126.40
N GLU A 7 -53.11 43.22 -125.68
CA GLU A 7 -52.46 42.51 -124.58
C GLU A 7 -51.70 41.27 -125.08
N THR A 8 -50.48 41.08 -124.58
CA THR A 8 -49.63 39.90 -124.80
C THR A 8 -49.83 38.89 -123.65
N PRO A 9 -50.02 37.59 -123.91
CA PRO A 9 -50.48 36.60 -122.91
C PRO A 9 -49.41 36.04 -121.95
N PHE A 10 -48.23 36.64 -121.84
CA PHE A 10 -47.18 36.19 -120.91
C PHE A 10 -46.79 37.32 -119.95
N SER A 11 -47.41 37.34 -118.77
CA SER A 11 -47.15 38.28 -117.68
C SER A 11 -46.23 37.66 -116.61
N LEU A 12 -45.47 38.53 -115.93
CA LEU A 12 -44.52 38.19 -114.85
C LEU A 12 -45.09 37.26 -113.76
N SER A 13 -46.40 37.28 -113.53
CA SER A 13 -47.08 36.47 -112.52
C SER A 13 -47.02 34.95 -112.79
N PHE A 14 -46.86 34.50 -114.04
CA PHE A 14 -46.74 33.07 -114.33
C PHE A 14 -45.37 32.50 -113.96
N LEU A 15 -44.30 33.30 -114.09
CA LEU A 15 -42.93 32.87 -113.76
C LEU A 15 -42.79 32.64 -112.24
N ASP A 16 -43.45 33.46 -111.42
CA ASP A 16 -43.37 33.38 -109.96
C ASP A 16 -44.01 32.10 -109.39
N ILE A 17 -45.13 31.66 -109.95
CA ILE A 17 -45.83 30.45 -109.48
C ILE A 17 -44.99 29.19 -109.78
N MET A 18 -44.37 29.13 -110.96
CA MET A 18 -43.50 28.00 -111.34
C MET A 18 -42.21 27.97 -110.50
N ALA A 19 -41.62 29.13 -110.20
CA ALA A 19 -40.43 29.23 -109.37
C ALA A 19 -40.70 28.82 -107.91
N CYS A 20 -41.84 29.24 -107.34
CA CYS A 20 -42.24 28.85 -105.98
C CYS A 20 -42.54 27.34 -105.88
N GLY A 21 -43.23 26.77 -106.88
CA GLY A 21 -43.54 25.33 -106.92
C GLY A 21 -42.28 24.45 -106.99
N PHE A 22 -41.29 24.84 -107.79
CA PHE A 22 -40.03 24.09 -107.90
C PHE A 22 -39.20 24.12 -106.60
N GLY A 23 -39.20 25.26 -105.91
CA GLY A 23 -38.51 25.40 -104.61
C GLY A 23 -39.05 24.48 -103.52
N ALA A 24 -40.37 24.25 -103.47
CA ALA A 24 -40.96 23.36 -102.47
C ALA A 24 -40.54 21.89 -102.67
N VAL A 25 -40.44 21.44 -103.93
CA VAL A 25 -40.10 20.05 -104.26
C VAL A 25 -38.62 19.75 -103.97
N THR A 26 -37.72 20.68 -104.27
CA THR A 26 -36.28 20.50 -103.96
C THR A 26 -36.02 20.44 -102.45
N LEU A 27 -36.76 21.23 -101.68
CA LEU A 27 -36.64 21.26 -100.21
C LEU A 27 -37.12 19.94 -99.57
N LEU A 28 -38.22 19.37 -100.08
CA LEU A 28 -38.71 18.06 -99.63
C LEU A 28 -37.69 16.94 -99.91
N PHE A 29 -37.07 16.96 -101.09
CA PHE A 29 -36.05 15.96 -101.46
C PHE A 29 -34.81 16.03 -100.56
N LEU A 30 -34.38 17.24 -100.17
CA LEU A 30 -33.26 17.44 -99.26
C LEU A 30 -33.55 16.91 -97.85
N ILE A 31 -34.74 17.15 -97.33
CA ILE A 31 -35.14 16.66 -96.00
C ILE A 31 -35.16 15.13 -95.95
N LEU A 32 -35.70 14.48 -96.97
CA LEU A 32 -35.77 13.01 -97.03
C LEU A 32 -34.37 12.36 -97.08
N ARG A 33 -33.41 12.98 -97.77
CA ARG A 33 -32.05 12.42 -97.85
C ARG A 33 -31.23 12.62 -96.57
N HIS A 34 -31.55 13.64 -95.76
CA HIS A 34 -30.75 13.97 -94.58
C HIS A 34 -31.23 13.30 -93.28
N ASN A 35 -32.36 12.58 -93.31
CA ASN A 35 -32.95 11.95 -92.13
C ASN A 35 -32.56 10.48 -91.89
N VAL A 36 -31.58 9.94 -92.63
CA VAL A 36 -30.99 8.63 -92.34
C VAL A 36 -29.76 8.86 -91.46
N VAL A 37 -30.00 9.12 -90.17
CA VAL A 37 -28.94 9.09 -89.15
C VAL A 37 -28.72 7.61 -88.80
N GLU A 38 -27.56 7.07 -89.18
CA GLU A 38 -27.08 5.76 -88.74
C GLU A 38 -27.03 5.76 -87.20
N ILE A 39 -27.74 4.82 -86.57
CA ILE A 39 -27.63 4.60 -85.12
C ILE A 39 -26.34 3.81 -84.90
N GLU A 40 -25.27 4.50 -84.54
CA GLU A 40 -24.05 3.84 -84.04
C GLU A 40 -24.41 3.04 -82.78
N SER A 41 -24.12 1.73 -82.79
CA SER A 41 -24.27 0.89 -81.59
C SER A 41 -23.02 1.06 -80.72
N PRO A 42 -23.16 1.27 -79.39
CA PRO A 42 -22.00 1.50 -78.53
C PRO A 42 -21.06 0.28 -78.50
N ASP A 43 -19.75 0.52 -78.58
CA ASP A 43 -18.71 -0.52 -78.57
C ASP A 43 -18.76 -1.32 -77.25
N PRO A 44 -18.89 -2.66 -77.28
CA PRO A 44 -18.93 -3.49 -76.09
C PRO A 44 -17.67 -3.39 -75.22
N ASN A 45 -16.51 -3.08 -75.80
CA ASN A 45 -15.26 -2.90 -75.03
C ASN A 45 -15.30 -1.64 -74.16
N LEU A 46 -15.80 -0.53 -74.69
CA LEU A 46 -15.98 0.72 -73.94
C LEU A 46 -16.98 0.54 -72.79
N THR A 47 -18.01 -0.28 -72.99
CA THR A 47 -19.01 -0.57 -71.95
C THR A 47 -18.41 -1.37 -70.80
N ALA A 48 -17.53 -2.34 -71.09
CA ALA A 48 -16.83 -3.10 -70.06
C ALA A 48 -15.84 -2.24 -69.26
N GLU A 49 -15.12 -1.32 -69.92
CA GLU A 49 -14.23 -0.36 -69.27
C GLU A 49 -14.97 0.60 -68.35
N VAL A 50 -16.13 1.12 -68.80
CA VAL A 50 -17.00 1.96 -67.96
C VAL A 50 -17.49 1.21 -66.73
N ASN A 51 -17.86 -0.06 -66.86
CA ASN A 51 -18.32 -0.86 -65.72
C ASN A 51 -17.19 -1.12 -64.70
N LEU A 52 -15.96 -1.39 -65.16
CA LEU A 52 -14.81 -1.54 -64.26
C LEU A 52 -14.51 -0.24 -63.52
N LEU A 53 -14.50 0.89 -64.23
CA LEU A 53 -14.30 2.20 -63.61
C LEU A 53 -15.41 2.55 -62.60
N GLN A 54 -16.66 2.16 -62.88
CA GLN A 54 -17.76 2.35 -61.93
C GLN A 54 -17.56 1.50 -60.65
N GLU A 55 -17.04 0.29 -60.79
CA GLU A 55 -16.74 -0.57 -59.64
C GLU A 55 -15.57 -0.02 -58.82
N ASP A 56 -14.50 0.47 -59.47
CA ASP A 56 -13.37 1.13 -58.80
C ASP A 56 -13.84 2.38 -58.04
N VAL A 57 -14.73 3.17 -58.63
CA VAL A 57 -15.34 4.35 -57.96
C VAL A 57 -16.16 3.91 -56.75
N ARG A 58 -16.96 2.84 -56.88
CA ARG A 58 -17.76 2.30 -55.77
C ARG A 58 -16.86 1.84 -54.62
N GLN A 59 -15.79 1.11 -54.93
CA GLN A 59 -14.83 0.64 -53.92
C GLN A 59 -14.12 1.82 -53.24
N ALA A 60 -13.67 2.81 -54.02
CA ALA A 60 -13.03 4.00 -53.47
C ALA A 60 -13.98 4.82 -52.57
N GLU A 61 -15.28 4.86 -52.90
CA GLU A 61 -16.30 5.48 -52.05
C GLU A 61 -16.49 4.73 -50.72
N GLU A 62 -16.47 3.40 -50.75
CA GLU A 62 -16.54 2.56 -49.54
C GLU A 62 -15.31 2.74 -48.65
N GLU A 63 -14.10 2.66 -49.22
CA GLU A 63 -12.84 2.88 -48.49
C GLU A 63 -12.78 4.28 -47.88
N LYS A 64 -13.28 5.30 -48.59
CA LYS A 64 -13.37 6.66 -48.08
C LYS A 64 -14.27 6.74 -46.84
N VAL A 65 -15.41 6.05 -46.83
CA VAL A 65 -16.32 6.04 -45.67
C VAL A 65 -15.65 5.36 -44.47
N GLU A 66 -14.95 4.26 -44.69
CA GLU A 66 -14.21 3.56 -43.63
C GLU A 66 -13.09 4.43 -43.02
N LEU A 67 -12.34 5.13 -43.86
CA LEU A 67 -11.30 6.07 -43.41
C LEU A 67 -11.89 7.26 -42.64
N LEU A 68 -13.04 7.79 -43.07
CA LEU A 68 -13.71 8.88 -42.36
C LEU A 68 -14.21 8.44 -40.98
N ASN A 69 -14.78 7.24 -40.87
CA ASN A 69 -15.19 6.69 -39.57
C ASN A 69 -13.99 6.46 -38.65
N SER A 70 -12.89 5.94 -39.19
CA SER A 70 -11.65 5.72 -38.44
C SER A 70 -11.05 7.04 -37.96
N LEU A 71 -11.14 8.10 -38.78
CA LEU A 71 -10.70 9.45 -38.41
C LEU A 71 -11.54 10.02 -37.27
N GLU A 72 -12.87 9.87 -37.33
CA GLU A 72 -13.78 10.32 -36.28
C GLU A 72 -13.50 9.60 -34.94
N GLU A 73 -13.24 8.29 -34.98
CA GLU A 73 -12.86 7.50 -33.80
C GLU A 73 -11.54 7.99 -33.19
N LEU A 74 -10.51 8.21 -34.02
CA LEU A 74 -9.23 8.76 -33.57
C LEU A 74 -9.34 10.17 -33.00
N GLU A 75 -10.21 11.02 -33.55
CA GLU A 75 -10.48 12.34 -33.02
C GLU A 75 -11.12 12.28 -31.62
N LEU A 76 -12.07 11.36 -31.41
CA LEU A 76 -12.69 11.11 -30.10
C LEU A 76 -11.66 10.61 -29.07
N GLU A 77 -10.82 9.64 -29.43
CA GLU A 77 -9.75 9.15 -28.57
C GLU A 77 -8.78 10.28 -28.20
N LEU A 78 -8.40 11.12 -29.16
CA LEU A 78 -7.50 12.23 -28.94
C LEU A 78 -8.12 13.32 -28.03
N ILE A 79 -9.43 13.57 -28.13
CA ILE A 79 -10.15 14.45 -27.20
C ILE A 79 -10.13 13.88 -25.78
N THR A 80 -10.42 12.57 -25.61
CA THR A 80 -10.45 11.94 -24.29
C THR A 80 -9.06 11.91 -23.64
N ALA A 81 -8.02 11.57 -24.41
CA ALA A 81 -6.63 11.58 -23.95
C ALA A 81 -6.18 13.00 -23.54
N ARG A 82 -6.51 14.03 -24.32
CA ARG A 82 -6.23 15.43 -23.95
C ARG A 82 -7.00 15.85 -22.69
N GLY A 83 -8.24 15.42 -22.53
CA GLY A 83 -9.06 15.70 -21.35
C GLY A 83 -8.51 15.05 -20.08
N LEU A 84 -8.00 13.82 -20.18
CA LEU A 84 -7.30 13.13 -19.07
C LEU A 84 -6.00 13.83 -18.72
N SER A 85 -5.18 14.17 -19.72
CA SER A 85 -3.93 14.89 -19.51
C SER A 85 -4.13 16.25 -18.82
N ARG A 86 -5.16 17.01 -19.24
CA ARG A 86 -5.49 18.29 -18.59
C ARG A 86 -5.93 18.11 -17.13
N ARG A 87 -6.67 17.04 -16.80
CA ARG A 87 -7.03 16.73 -15.41
C ARG A 87 -5.79 16.42 -14.55
N VAL A 88 -4.92 15.54 -15.03
CA VAL A 88 -3.67 15.19 -14.33
C VAL A 88 -2.78 16.42 -14.11
N LEU A 89 -2.65 17.29 -15.12
CA LEU A 89 -1.90 18.55 -14.98
C LEU A 89 -2.54 19.49 -13.95
N THR A 90 -3.87 19.53 -13.90
CA THR A 90 -4.60 20.36 -12.92
C THR A 90 -4.40 19.82 -11.50
N GLU A 91 -4.53 18.51 -11.30
CA GLU A 91 -4.27 17.85 -10.01
C GLU A 91 -2.83 18.05 -9.53
N LEU A 92 -1.85 17.92 -10.43
CA LEU A 92 -0.44 18.19 -10.12
C LEU A 92 -0.21 19.65 -9.74
N GLN A 93 -0.87 20.59 -10.43
CA GLN A 93 -0.75 22.02 -10.15
C GLN A 93 -1.43 22.42 -8.83
N GLU A 94 -2.58 21.82 -8.51
CA GLU A 94 -3.25 21.97 -7.20
C GLU A 94 -2.37 21.39 -6.08
N GLN A 95 -1.72 20.24 -6.31
CA GLN A 95 -0.80 19.64 -5.36
C GLN A 95 0.47 20.50 -5.17
N GLU A 96 1.05 21.03 -6.24
CA GLU A 96 2.16 21.99 -6.14
C GLU A 96 1.76 23.28 -5.40
N GLN A 97 0.56 23.81 -5.64
CA GLN A 97 0.05 24.98 -4.90
C GLN A 97 -0.19 24.68 -3.42
N SER A 98 -0.64 23.47 -3.07
CA SER A 98 -0.77 23.03 -1.67
C SER A 98 0.58 22.90 -0.95
N ILE A 99 1.66 22.69 -1.70
CA ILE A 99 3.04 22.63 -1.18
C ILE A 99 3.68 24.03 -1.12
N GLN A 100 3.15 24.99 -1.89
CA GLN A 100 3.66 26.37 -2.00
C GLN A 100 2.94 27.41 -1.14
N SER A 101 1.89 27.06 -0.38
CA SER A 101 1.43 27.93 0.71
C SER A 101 2.54 28.03 1.75
N ASP A 102 3.02 29.25 1.96
CA ASP A 102 4.30 29.59 2.58
C ASP A 102 4.56 28.79 3.88
N PRO A 103 5.48 27.80 3.87
CA PRO A 103 5.73 26.93 5.02
C PRO A 103 6.09 27.72 6.28
N LEU A 104 6.66 28.92 6.13
CA LEU A 104 7.06 29.76 7.25
C LEU A 104 5.88 30.40 7.97
N GLU A 105 4.82 30.77 7.26
CA GLU A 105 3.65 31.43 7.83
C GLU A 105 2.71 30.40 8.49
N ASP A 106 2.55 29.22 7.87
CA ASP A 106 1.84 28.10 8.46
C ASP A 106 2.62 27.51 9.65
N ILE A 107 3.94 27.37 9.57
CA ILE A 107 4.77 26.98 10.73
C ILE A 107 4.67 28.04 11.83
N ALA A 108 4.62 29.34 11.51
CA ALA A 108 4.47 30.38 12.52
C ALA A 108 3.09 30.35 13.17
N MET A 109 2.03 30.11 12.39
CA MET A 109 0.66 30.01 12.89
C MET A 109 0.47 28.73 13.71
N LEU A 110 0.99 27.60 13.23
CA LEU A 110 1.00 26.33 13.95
C LEU A 110 1.86 26.40 15.22
N ARG A 111 3.00 27.10 15.21
CA ARG A 111 3.79 27.36 16.43
C ARG A 111 3.01 28.18 17.45
N ARG A 112 2.26 29.21 17.01
CA ARG A 112 1.39 29.97 17.93
C ARG A 112 0.24 29.14 18.45
N GLN A 113 -0.40 28.33 17.61
CA GLN A 113 -1.47 27.43 18.04
C GLN A 113 -0.93 26.36 18.99
N VAL A 114 0.25 25.81 18.74
CA VAL A 114 0.92 24.88 19.65
C VAL A 114 1.26 25.59 20.97
N GLU A 115 1.80 26.80 20.96
CA GLU A 115 2.13 27.53 22.19
C GLU A 115 0.87 27.90 23.00
N GLU A 116 -0.24 28.20 22.32
CA GLU A 116 -1.53 28.48 22.96
C GLU A 116 -2.17 27.21 23.53
N LEU A 117 -2.14 26.10 22.78
CA LEU A 117 -2.57 24.78 23.22
C LEU A 117 -1.65 24.22 24.33
N GLU A 118 -0.35 24.50 24.30
CA GLU A 118 0.62 24.15 25.35
C GLU A 118 0.36 24.95 26.63
N ARG A 119 -0.05 26.22 26.54
CA ARG A 119 -0.50 26.97 27.72
C ARG A 119 -1.82 26.46 28.26
N GLU A 120 -2.75 26.12 27.37
CA GLU A 120 -4.05 25.56 27.76
C GLU A 120 -3.88 24.17 28.39
N THR A 121 -3.04 23.30 27.80
CA THR A 121 -2.67 22.00 28.37
C THR A 121 -1.82 22.14 29.62
N ALA A 122 -0.84 23.04 29.73
CA ALA A 122 -0.10 23.26 30.98
C ALA A 122 -1.04 23.69 32.12
N SER A 123 -2.05 24.52 31.82
CA SER A 123 -3.08 24.91 32.81
C SER A 123 -4.05 23.76 33.17
N MET A 124 -4.19 22.76 32.28
CA MET A 124 -4.95 21.53 32.54
C MET A 124 -4.09 20.43 33.19
N GLU A 125 -2.78 20.38 32.91
CA GLU A 125 -1.80 19.41 33.42
C GLU A 125 -1.43 19.71 34.88
N GLU A 126 -1.46 20.98 35.31
CA GLU A 126 -1.36 21.35 36.73
C GLU A 126 -2.51 20.79 37.58
N VAL A 127 -3.60 20.29 36.97
CA VAL A 127 -4.76 19.73 37.67
C VAL A 127 -4.78 18.19 37.65
N GLU A 128 -4.03 17.48 36.79
CA GLU A 128 -4.12 16.00 36.73
C GLU A 128 -2.82 15.17 36.66
N PHE A 129 -1.62 15.71 36.44
CA PHE A 129 -0.42 14.83 36.44
C PHE A 129 0.81 15.51 37.07
N GLY A 130 1.12 15.10 38.30
CA GLY A 130 2.35 15.49 38.99
C GLY A 130 3.59 14.85 38.36
N ASP A 131 4.60 15.71 38.13
CA ASP A 131 6.04 15.46 37.92
C ASP A 131 6.47 14.11 37.33
N LYS A 132 6.68 14.10 36.00
CA LYS A 132 7.46 13.06 35.30
C LYS A 132 8.96 13.30 35.49
N VAL A 133 9.68 12.31 36.03
CA VAL A 133 11.09 12.42 36.46
C VAL A 133 12.14 12.10 35.36
N ARG A 134 11.78 11.86 34.09
CA ARG A 134 12.82 11.74 33.03
C ARG A 134 12.30 12.12 31.63
N GLN A 135 12.95 13.08 30.99
CA GLN A 135 12.75 13.39 29.56
C GLN A 135 13.65 12.49 28.70
N PHE A 136 13.06 11.70 27.82
CA PHE A 136 13.79 11.02 26.74
C PHE A 136 13.94 11.99 25.57
N LEU A 137 15.17 12.36 25.23
CA LEU A 137 15.52 13.14 24.03
C LEU A 137 15.68 12.18 22.85
N GLY A 138 14.56 11.87 22.18
CA GLY A 138 14.53 11.18 20.88
C GLY A 138 13.96 12.09 19.80
N GLU A 139 14.66 12.24 18.68
CA GLU A 139 14.19 13.00 17.52
C GLU A 139 12.98 12.31 16.88
N GLY A 140 11.79 12.71 17.30
CA GLY A 140 10.54 12.29 16.69
C GLY A 140 9.47 12.07 17.73
N ASN A 141 8.59 13.07 17.91
CA ASN A 141 7.30 12.88 18.56
C ASN A 141 6.52 11.80 17.79
N ARG A 142 6.57 10.57 18.29
CA ARG A 142 5.83 9.44 17.74
C ARG A 142 4.99 8.83 18.84
N GLN A 143 3.81 9.42 18.95
CA GLN A 143 2.70 9.00 19.78
C GLN A 143 2.14 7.68 19.22
N TYR A 144 2.77 6.57 19.57
CA TYR A 144 2.21 5.26 19.31
C TYR A 144 1.85 4.64 20.64
N LEU A 145 0.57 4.33 20.82
CA LEU A 145 0.08 2.98 21.13
C LEU A 145 -1.39 3.04 21.52
N THR A 146 -2.27 3.13 20.52
CA THR A 146 -3.63 2.63 20.67
C THR A 146 -3.58 1.11 20.69
N GLY A 147 -3.42 0.51 21.88
CA GLY A 147 -3.56 -0.95 22.03
C GLY A 147 -2.69 -1.60 23.11
N LEU A 148 -1.49 -1.08 23.41
CA LEU A 148 -0.73 -1.60 24.56
C LEU A 148 -1.31 -1.01 25.85
N MET A 149 -1.96 -1.85 26.65
CA MET A 149 -2.35 -1.44 28.00
C MET A 149 -1.07 -1.37 28.85
N LEU A 150 -0.48 -0.18 28.92
CA LEU A 150 0.70 0.15 29.74
C LEU A 150 0.33 0.41 31.23
N GLY A 151 -0.81 -0.14 31.66
CA GLY A 151 -1.34 0.01 33.02
C GLY A 151 -1.27 -1.29 33.82
N GLY A 152 -1.37 -1.17 35.14
CA GLY A 152 -1.31 -2.27 36.10
C GLY A 152 -0.68 -1.81 37.41
N GLU A 153 -1.14 -2.34 38.53
CA GLU A 153 -0.47 -2.22 39.82
C GLU A 153 0.77 -3.13 39.89
N ARG A 154 0.80 -4.24 39.13
CA ARG A 154 1.86 -5.27 39.19
C ARG A 154 2.19 -5.80 37.79
N VAL A 155 3.16 -5.17 37.16
CA VAL A 155 3.57 -5.44 35.78
C VAL A 155 4.74 -6.41 35.74
N MET A 156 4.52 -7.58 35.12
CA MET A 156 5.59 -8.54 34.86
C MET A 156 6.14 -8.39 33.45
N ILE A 157 7.46 -8.32 33.30
CA ILE A 157 8.14 -8.30 32.00
C ILE A 157 8.98 -9.57 31.86
N LEU A 158 8.58 -10.45 30.95
CA LEU A 158 9.31 -11.66 30.59
C LEU A 158 10.14 -11.41 29.34
N VAL A 159 11.45 -11.61 29.45
CA VAL A 159 12.40 -11.39 28.36
C VAL A 159 13.04 -12.71 27.96
N ASP A 160 12.87 -13.10 26.70
CA ASP A 160 13.53 -14.27 26.14
C ASP A 160 15.05 -14.02 26.08
N GLY A 161 15.81 -14.85 26.77
CA GLY A 161 17.27 -14.83 26.85
C GLY A 161 17.91 -15.99 26.08
N SER A 162 17.19 -16.61 25.14
CA SER A 162 17.69 -17.74 24.36
C SER A 162 18.72 -17.34 23.29
N ALA A 163 19.36 -18.34 22.69
CA ALA A 163 20.37 -18.10 21.65
C ALA A 163 19.81 -17.45 20.36
N SER A 164 18.52 -17.59 20.06
CA SER A 164 17.89 -16.96 18.89
C SER A 164 17.81 -15.43 19.03
N MET A 165 17.79 -14.92 20.25
CA MET A 165 17.79 -13.49 20.55
C MET A 165 19.10 -12.77 20.19
N LEU A 166 20.13 -13.51 19.76
CA LEU A 166 21.39 -12.96 19.26
C LEU A 166 21.32 -12.50 17.80
N ALA A 167 20.41 -13.05 16.98
CA ALA A 167 20.30 -12.68 15.57
C ALA A 167 18.98 -13.11 14.91
N ASP A 168 18.64 -12.48 13.79
CA ASP A 168 17.40 -12.77 13.06
C ASP A 168 17.46 -14.08 12.25
N THR A 169 18.67 -14.54 11.89
CA THR A 169 18.86 -15.76 11.10
C THR A 169 19.47 -16.87 11.93
N VAL A 170 19.04 -18.11 11.69
CA VAL A 170 19.46 -19.30 12.46
C VAL A 170 20.99 -19.46 12.43
N VAL A 171 21.60 -19.28 11.26
CA VAL A 171 23.06 -19.40 11.08
C VAL A 171 23.81 -18.36 11.92
N ASN A 172 23.34 -17.12 11.91
CA ASN A 172 23.98 -16.05 12.67
C ASN A 172 23.76 -16.19 14.18
N ALA A 173 22.62 -16.71 14.60
CA ALA A 173 22.34 -17.02 15.99
C ALA A 173 23.30 -18.11 16.50
N VAL A 174 23.48 -19.20 15.74
CA VAL A 174 24.44 -20.28 16.07
C VAL A 174 25.87 -19.75 16.10
N ARG A 175 26.26 -18.88 15.14
CA ARG A 175 27.60 -18.28 15.11
C ARG A 175 27.86 -17.44 16.37
N ARG A 176 26.91 -16.57 16.74
CA ARG A 176 27.04 -15.69 17.93
C ARG A 176 26.96 -16.45 19.25
N ARG A 177 26.18 -17.52 19.32
CA ARG A 177 26.10 -18.39 20.50
C ARG A 177 27.46 -18.96 20.91
N ASN A 178 28.37 -19.15 19.96
CA ASN A 178 29.71 -19.68 20.22
C ASN A 178 30.78 -18.59 20.44
N MET A 179 30.38 -17.31 20.44
CA MET A 179 31.26 -16.19 20.78
C MET A 179 31.42 -16.06 22.30
N ASP A 180 32.32 -15.19 22.74
CA ASP A 180 32.42 -14.75 24.13
C ASP A 180 31.19 -13.95 24.56
N ASP A 181 30.97 -13.87 25.87
CA ASP A 181 29.75 -13.27 26.42
C ASP A 181 29.67 -11.77 26.16
N GLU A 182 30.79 -11.07 26.02
CA GLU A 182 30.80 -9.66 25.66
C GLU A 182 30.27 -9.44 24.23
N GLN A 183 30.71 -10.26 23.27
CA GLN A 183 30.19 -10.23 21.92
C GLN A 183 28.71 -10.61 21.83
N LYS A 184 28.25 -11.56 22.65
CA LYS A 184 26.83 -11.91 22.74
C LYS A 184 25.99 -10.75 23.23
N ARG A 185 26.41 -10.09 24.32
CA ARG A 185 25.75 -8.88 24.84
C ARG A 185 25.69 -7.77 23.80
N ASN A 186 26.73 -7.60 22.99
CA ASN A 186 26.76 -6.58 21.94
C ASN A 186 26.01 -6.98 20.65
N SER A 187 25.26 -8.08 20.66
CA SER A 187 24.47 -8.50 19.50
C SER A 187 23.37 -7.49 19.18
N PRO A 188 23.17 -7.09 17.91
CA PRO A 188 22.20 -6.05 17.56
C PRO A 188 20.77 -6.34 18.05
N LYS A 189 20.32 -7.59 17.94
CA LYS A 189 18.98 -8.02 18.36
C LYS A 189 18.83 -8.03 19.89
N TRP A 190 19.86 -8.43 20.62
CA TRP A 190 19.86 -8.37 22.09
C TRP A 190 19.85 -6.92 22.58
N GLN A 191 20.71 -6.07 22.03
CA GLN A 191 20.71 -4.63 22.32
C GLN A 191 19.36 -3.98 22.02
N TRP A 192 18.69 -4.41 20.95
CA TRP A 192 17.32 -3.96 20.65
C TRP A 192 16.30 -4.42 21.69
N THR A 193 16.40 -5.67 22.15
CA THR A 193 15.56 -6.21 23.22
C THR A 193 15.74 -5.41 24.52
N VAL A 194 16.99 -5.12 24.89
CA VAL A 194 17.32 -4.29 26.07
C VAL A 194 16.69 -2.90 25.96
N ARG A 195 16.87 -2.20 24.81
CA ARG A 195 16.24 -0.89 24.58
C ARG A 195 14.71 -0.94 24.67
N THR A 196 14.10 -2.02 24.19
CA THR A 196 12.65 -2.23 24.29
C THR A 196 12.19 -2.33 25.74
N VAL A 197 12.94 -3.04 26.58
CA VAL A 197 12.64 -3.15 28.01
C VAL A 197 12.84 -1.80 28.70
N GLU A 198 13.93 -1.09 28.41
CA GLU A 198 14.17 0.27 28.92
C GLU A 198 13.02 1.21 28.56
N TRP A 199 12.54 1.15 27.32
CA TRP A 199 11.38 1.93 26.88
C TRP A 199 10.10 1.53 27.62
N LEU A 200 9.83 0.23 27.82
CA LEU A 200 8.67 -0.23 28.59
C LEU A 200 8.70 0.28 30.04
N LEU A 201 9.84 0.17 30.70
CA LEU A 201 10.04 0.65 32.06
C LEU A 201 9.78 2.16 32.18
N ALA A 202 10.21 2.95 31.19
CA ALA A 202 10.00 4.39 31.18
C ALA A 202 8.52 4.80 31.03
N GLN A 203 7.66 3.90 30.55
CA GLN A 203 6.22 4.14 30.41
C GLN A 203 5.40 3.67 31.62
N LEU A 204 6.03 3.02 32.60
CA LEU A 204 5.31 2.52 33.77
C LEU A 204 4.83 3.67 34.67
N PRO A 205 3.60 3.61 35.20
CA PRO A 205 3.13 4.58 36.20
C PRO A 205 4.01 4.52 37.46
N PRO A 206 4.29 5.65 38.12
CA PRO A 206 5.11 5.66 39.35
C PRO A 206 4.44 4.92 40.51
N SER A 207 3.11 4.75 40.49
CA SER A 207 2.38 3.95 41.47
C SER A 207 2.41 2.44 41.20
N SER A 208 3.01 2.01 40.09
CA SER A 208 3.05 0.61 39.71
C SER A 208 4.24 -0.10 40.33
N ARG A 209 4.09 -1.40 40.54
CA ARG A 209 5.19 -2.30 40.86
C ARG A 209 5.55 -3.11 39.63
N PHE A 210 6.82 -3.43 39.46
CA PHE A 210 7.31 -4.17 38.31
C PHE A 210 8.28 -5.27 38.70
N GLN A 211 8.47 -6.22 37.79
CA GLN A 211 9.51 -7.22 37.91
C GLN A 211 9.91 -7.72 36.52
N ILE A 212 11.21 -7.95 36.30
CA ILE A 212 11.77 -8.41 35.03
C ILE A 212 12.38 -9.79 35.23
N TYR A 213 11.88 -10.76 34.46
CA TYR A 213 12.42 -12.12 34.45
C TYR A 213 12.99 -12.42 33.07
N ILE A 214 14.22 -12.90 33.05
CA ILE A 214 14.88 -13.39 31.87
C ILE A 214 14.67 -14.89 31.83
N PHE A 215 14.18 -15.40 30.70
CA PHE A 215 13.90 -16.82 30.55
C PHE A 215 14.56 -17.42 29.32
N ASN A 216 15.11 -18.62 29.48
CA ASN A 216 15.61 -19.46 28.41
C ASN A 216 15.20 -20.91 28.68
N THR A 217 16.12 -21.80 29.06
CA THR A 217 15.81 -23.10 29.65
C THR A 217 15.34 -22.98 31.10
N GLU A 218 15.70 -21.90 31.80
CA GLU A 218 15.29 -21.58 33.17
C GLU A 218 14.74 -20.15 33.20
N ALA A 219 14.18 -19.71 34.33
CA ALA A 219 13.65 -18.36 34.50
C ALA A 219 14.29 -17.73 35.74
N THR A 220 14.96 -16.59 35.56
CA THR A 220 15.71 -15.90 36.61
C THR A 220 15.36 -14.41 36.63
N PRO A 221 15.27 -13.77 37.82
CA PRO A 221 15.06 -12.33 37.88
C PRO A 221 16.27 -11.57 37.30
N ALA A 222 16.02 -10.40 36.71
CA ALA A 222 17.10 -9.54 36.20
C ALA A 222 17.93 -8.92 37.33
N VAL A 223 17.29 -8.59 38.46
CA VAL A 223 17.97 -8.10 39.67
C VAL A 223 18.24 -9.28 40.60
N ALA A 224 19.49 -9.46 41.00
CA ALA A 224 19.87 -10.49 41.96
C ALA A 224 19.07 -10.35 43.27
N ASP A 225 18.74 -11.48 43.89
CA ASP A 225 18.00 -11.56 45.17
C ASP A 225 16.59 -10.95 45.17
N SER A 226 16.04 -10.54 44.03
CA SER A 226 14.65 -10.01 43.91
C SER A 226 13.61 -11.08 43.57
N ALA A 227 13.98 -12.37 43.62
CA ALA A 227 13.12 -13.46 43.19
C ALA A 227 11.81 -13.53 43.99
N GLY A 228 10.67 -13.44 43.30
CA GLY A 228 9.34 -13.46 43.93
C GLY A 228 8.92 -12.15 44.60
N GLU A 229 9.76 -11.12 44.53
CA GLU A 229 9.48 -9.79 45.08
C GLU A 229 9.16 -8.79 43.97
N TRP A 230 8.39 -7.76 44.33
CA TRP A 230 7.95 -6.70 43.44
C TRP A 230 8.79 -5.45 43.68
N LEU A 231 9.40 -4.91 42.61
CA LEU A 231 10.15 -3.66 42.62
C LEU A 231 9.22 -2.46 42.42
N ASP A 232 9.58 -1.30 42.92
CA ASP A 232 8.80 -0.06 42.84
C ASP A 232 9.21 0.76 41.61
N ALA A 233 8.26 1.07 40.73
CA ALA A 233 8.53 1.88 39.54
C ALA A 233 8.85 3.35 39.86
N ALA A 234 8.54 3.84 41.06
CA ALA A 234 8.98 5.16 41.52
C ALA A 234 10.46 5.20 41.94
N ASP A 235 11.08 4.05 42.19
CA ASP A 235 12.49 3.97 42.60
C ASP A 235 13.40 3.90 41.37
N SER A 236 14.04 5.03 41.07
CA SER A 236 14.97 5.14 39.96
C SER A 236 16.17 4.19 40.05
N LEU A 237 16.61 3.84 41.27
CA LEU A 237 17.74 2.94 41.46
C LEU A 237 17.35 1.51 41.08
N GLN A 238 16.16 1.05 41.50
CA GLN A 238 15.65 -0.28 41.14
C GLN A 238 15.44 -0.43 39.63
N LEU A 239 14.99 0.63 38.96
CA LEU A 239 14.89 0.65 37.50
C LEU A 239 16.26 0.53 36.83
N GLU A 240 17.26 1.28 37.29
CA GLU A 240 18.62 1.23 36.75
C GLU A 240 19.30 -0.12 37.00
N ASP A 241 19.12 -0.70 38.18
CA ASP A 241 19.64 -2.03 38.53
C ASP A 241 19.00 -3.14 37.66
N ALA A 242 17.70 -3.06 37.39
CA ALA A 242 17.02 -4.01 36.53
C ALA A 242 17.51 -3.96 35.07
N VAL A 243 17.75 -2.76 34.56
CA VAL A 243 18.33 -2.55 33.22
C VAL A 243 19.79 -3.03 33.19
N ALA A 244 20.57 -2.75 34.23
CA ALA A 244 21.95 -3.20 34.33
C ALA A 244 22.05 -4.74 34.35
N GLY A 245 21.20 -5.41 35.13
CA GLY A 245 21.13 -6.87 35.17
C GLY A 245 20.79 -7.49 33.81
N LEU A 246 19.87 -6.87 33.07
CA LEU A 246 19.56 -7.29 31.71
C LEU A 246 20.74 -7.07 30.74
N ARG A 247 21.47 -5.96 30.88
CA ARG A 247 22.65 -5.66 30.05
C ARG A 247 23.80 -6.62 30.33
N GLU A 248 23.96 -7.09 31.58
CA GLU A 248 25.01 -8.03 31.97
C GLU A 248 24.72 -9.48 31.53
N PHE A 249 23.43 -9.82 31.38
CA PHE A 249 23.00 -11.15 30.95
C PHE A 249 23.48 -11.50 29.53
N SER A 250 23.96 -12.74 29.38
CA SER A 250 24.47 -13.29 28.12
C SER A 250 23.47 -14.29 27.53
N PRO A 251 22.80 -13.98 26.40
CA PRO A 251 21.80 -14.88 25.83
C PRO A 251 22.37 -16.23 25.38
N GLY A 252 21.62 -17.30 25.63
CA GLY A 252 22.03 -18.66 25.33
C GLY A 252 20.99 -19.71 25.67
N GLY A 253 21.26 -20.95 25.25
CA GLY A 253 20.33 -22.07 25.45
C GLY A 253 19.11 -22.05 24.51
N GLY A 254 18.13 -22.89 24.84
CA GLY A 254 16.82 -22.94 24.18
C GLY A 254 15.79 -22.07 24.90
N THR A 255 14.53 -22.20 24.50
CA THR A 255 13.41 -21.37 25.01
C THR A 255 12.35 -22.25 25.64
N SER A 256 12.06 -22.01 26.92
CA SER A 256 11.04 -22.70 27.72
C SER A 256 10.06 -21.70 28.33
N LEU A 257 9.00 -21.41 27.59
CA LEU A 257 7.93 -20.54 28.08
C LEU A 257 7.18 -21.17 29.27
N GLU A 258 7.17 -22.51 29.35
CA GLU A 258 6.55 -23.23 30.47
C GLU A 258 7.27 -22.93 31.80
N ASN A 259 8.61 -22.88 31.80
CA ASN A 259 9.38 -22.55 32.99
C ASN A 259 9.19 -21.08 33.40
N ALA A 260 9.11 -20.17 32.42
CA ALA A 260 8.81 -18.76 32.67
C ALA A 260 7.45 -18.56 33.35
N PHE A 261 6.39 -19.19 32.83
CA PHE A 261 5.05 -19.07 33.43
C PHE A 261 4.92 -19.79 34.76
N THR A 262 5.70 -20.87 34.97
CA THR A 262 5.73 -21.55 36.28
C THR A 262 6.34 -20.64 37.34
N ALA A 263 7.38 -19.88 37.02
CA ALA A 263 7.98 -18.92 37.96
C ALA A 263 7.02 -17.81 38.40
N LEU A 264 5.99 -17.49 37.60
CA LEU A 264 4.95 -16.53 37.98
C LEU A 264 4.04 -17.05 39.09
N ALA A 265 3.90 -18.38 39.21
CA ALA A 265 3.06 -18.99 40.23
C ALA A 265 3.67 -18.89 41.63
N ASP A 266 4.97 -18.63 41.73
CA ASP A 266 5.71 -18.54 43.00
C ASP A 266 5.54 -17.17 43.69
N PHE A 267 4.96 -16.17 43.01
CA PHE A 267 4.68 -14.85 43.59
C PHE A 267 3.47 -14.90 44.54
N ALA A 268 3.61 -14.27 45.71
CA ALA A 268 2.51 -14.13 46.67
C ALA A 268 1.34 -13.32 46.09
N GLU A 269 1.65 -12.22 45.41
CA GLU A 269 0.70 -11.41 44.65
C GLU A 269 0.96 -11.60 43.15
N ARG A 270 -0.07 -12.04 42.42
CA ARG A 270 0.05 -12.30 40.98
C ARG A 270 0.17 -11.00 40.18
N PRO A 271 0.87 -11.01 39.03
CA PRO A 271 0.83 -9.90 38.08
C PRO A 271 -0.60 -9.66 37.61
N ASP A 272 -0.93 -8.38 37.38
CA ASP A 272 -2.18 -7.98 36.72
C ASP A 272 -1.99 -7.66 35.24
N ASN A 273 -0.74 -7.51 34.79
CA ASN A 273 -0.38 -7.32 33.40
C ASN A 273 0.97 -8.00 33.10
N LEU A 274 1.09 -8.60 31.92
CA LEU A 274 2.29 -9.33 31.52
C LEU A 274 2.76 -8.88 30.14
N PHE A 275 4.03 -8.46 30.05
CA PHE A 275 4.73 -8.24 28.79
C PHE A 275 5.62 -9.43 28.49
N LEU A 276 5.47 -10.01 27.30
CA LEU A 276 6.29 -11.12 26.80
C LEU A 276 7.09 -10.64 25.59
N LEU A 277 8.41 -10.60 25.75
CA LEU A 277 9.37 -10.28 24.70
C LEU A 277 10.02 -11.57 24.25
N THR A 278 9.79 -11.98 23.00
CA THR A 278 10.36 -13.21 22.44
C THR A 278 10.52 -13.08 20.94
N ASP A 279 11.24 -14.00 20.32
CA ASP A 279 11.45 -14.04 18.88
C ASP A 279 10.87 -15.28 18.20
N GLY A 280 10.28 -16.22 18.95
CA GLY A 280 9.77 -17.45 18.36
C GLY A 280 9.02 -18.34 19.35
N LEU A 281 8.58 -19.50 18.86
CA LEU A 281 7.92 -20.49 19.71
C LEU A 281 8.94 -21.20 20.61
N PRO A 282 8.51 -21.67 21.81
CA PRO A 282 9.39 -22.40 22.71
C PRO A 282 9.95 -23.66 22.04
N THR A 283 11.27 -23.84 22.16
CA THR A 283 11.98 -25.00 21.64
C THR A 283 12.00 -26.16 22.63
N GLN A 284 11.58 -25.95 23.87
CA GLN A 284 11.45 -27.01 24.87
C GLN A 284 10.34 -26.71 25.88
N GLY A 285 9.90 -27.75 26.60
CA GLY A 285 9.00 -27.59 27.75
C GLY A 285 9.81 -27.46 29.05
N ARG A 286 9.28 -28.02 30.14
CA ARG A 286 9.99 -28.07 31.44
C ARG A 286 11.35 -28.78 31.37
N SER A 287 11.49 -29.80 30.53
CA SER A 287 12.72 -30.57 30.39
C SER A 287 13.31 -30.44 28.97
N PRO A 288 14.64 -30.62 28.82
CA PRO A 288 15.29 -30.57 27.52
C PRO A 288 14.69 -31.59 26.54
N PRO A 289 14.63 -31.28 25.24
CA PRO A 289 14.12 -32.20 24.24
C PRO A 289 15.07 -33.39 24.10
N THR A 290 14.52 -34.57 23.85
CA THR A 290 15.30 -35.81 23.65
C THR A 290 16.04 -35.83 22.31
N ARG A 291 15.68 -34.95 21.37
CA ARG A 291 16.31 -34.80 20.05
C ARG A 291 16.91 -33.40 19.92
N TYR A 292 17.99 -33.32 19.13
CA TYR A 292 18.71 -32.07 18.87
C TYR A 292 17.92 -31.06 18.02
N MET A 293 16.97 -31.54 17.21
CA MET A 293 16.08 -30.71 16.39
C MET A 293 14.63 -30.91 16.84
N VAL A 294 13.91 -29.79 16.93
CA VAL A 294 12.51 -29.71 17.34
C VAL A 294 11.71 -29.18 16.16
N SER A 295 10.72 -29.95 15.74
CA SER A 295 9.84 -29.64 14.62
C SER A 295 8.85 -28.51 14.96
N GLY A 296 8.28 -27.86 13.94
CA GLY A 296 7.26 -26.81 14.15
C GLY A 296 6.05 -27.30 14.96
N GLU A 297 5.60 -28.53 14.71
CA GLU A 297 4.49 -29.13 15.48
C GLU A 297 4.84 -29.35 16.96
N GLU A 298 6.08 -29.73 17.26
CA GLU A 298 6.55 -29.87 18.63
C GLU A 298 6.64 -28.53 19.33
N ARG A 299 7.16 -27.49 18.66
CA ARG A 299 7.18 -26.11 19.19
C ARG A 299 5.77 -25.59 19.49
N ARG A 300 4.81 -25.81 18.59
CA ARG A 300 3.40 -25.49 18.84
C ARG A 300 2.85 -26.23 20.05
N ARG A 301 3.20 -27.51 20.22
CA ARG A 301 2.79 -28.28 21.40
C ARG A 301 3.39 -27.71 22.70
N HIS A 302 4.67 -27.34 22.69
CA HIS A 302 5.31 -26.67 23.83
C HIS A 302 4.62 -25.35 24.17
N PHE A 303 4.27 -24.55 23.15
CA PHE A 303 3.52 -23.32 23.34
C PHE A 303 2.15 -23.55 23.98
N LEU A 304 1.34 -24.46 23.43
CA LEU A 304 0.01 -24.75 23.98
C LEU A 304 0.07 -25.28 25.42
N ASN A 305 1.07 -26.10 25.73
CA ASN A 305 1.28 -26.59 27.09
C ASN A 305 1.65 -25.44 28.04
N ALA A 306 2.53 -24.53 27.62
CA ALA A 306 2.91 -23.36 28.40
C ALA A 306 1.69 -22.45 28.65
N VAL A 307 0.92 -22.12 27.61
CA VAL A 307 -0.31 -21.32 27.73
C VAL A 307 -1.29 -21.92 28.75
N GLY A 308 -1.40 -23.25 28.80
CA GLY A 308 -2.22 -23.94 29.80
C GLY A 308 -1.73 -23.82 31.25
N LYS A 309 -0.49 -23.36 31.49
CA LYS A 309 0.07 -23.10 32.83
C LYS A 309 -0.15 -21.67 33.30
N LEU A 310 -0.41 -20.73 32.40
CA LEU A 310 -0.62 -19.34 32.76
C LEU A 310 -1.92 -19.20 33.58
N PRO A 311 -1.90 -18.51 34.73
CA PRO A 311 -3.12 -18.21 35.47
C PRO A 311 -4.12 -17.40 34.62
N GLN A 312 -5.40 -17.73 34.75
CA GLN A 312 -6.45 -17.00 34.03
C GLN A 312 -6.62 -15.57 34.55
N GLY A 313 -7.01 -14.67 33.66
CA GLY A 313 -7.37 -13.28 33.99
C GLY A 313 -6.24 -12.27 33.84
N ILE A 314 -5.03 -12.70 33.46
CA ILE A 314 -3.87 -11.82 33.22
C ILE A 314 -3.81 -11.49 31.71
N PRO A 315 -3.91 -10.22 31.31
CA PRO A 315 -3.62 -9.77 29.96
C PRO A 315 -2.15 -10.01 29.60
N VAL A 316 -1.91 -10.59 28.41
CA VAL A 316 -0.56 -10.85 27.90
C VAL A 316 -0.31 -10.00 26.67
N ASN A 317 0.56 -9.02 26.82
CA ASN A 317 1.08 -8.19 25.76
C ASN A 317 2.34 -8.83 25.17
N THR A 318 2.30 -9.26 23.92
CA THR A 318 3.45 -9.90 23.26
C THR A 318 4.14 -8.95 22.30
N ILE A 319 5.46 -8.84 22.44
CA ILE A 319 6.37 -8.17 21.50
C ILE A 319 7.18 -9.25 20.81
N LEU A 320 6.90 -9.48 19.53
CA LEU A 320 7.55 -10.52 18.75
C LEU A 320 8.64 -9.94 17.85
N PHE A 321 9.90 -10.26 18.16
CA PHE A 321 11.05 -9.90 17.35
C PHE A 321 11.17 -10.82 16.10
N PRO A 322 11.77 -10.32 15.01
CA PRO A 322 11.93 -11.12 13.79
C PRO A 322 12.86 -12.32 14.00
N MET A 323 12.45 -13.48 13.49
CA MET A 323 13.25 -14.69 13.46
C MET A 323 12.93 -15.54 12.23
N GLU A 324 13.98 -16.07 11.61
CA GLU A 324 13.88 -17.02 10.50
C GLU A 324 13.46 -18.41 10.99
N GLY A 325 12.51 -19.04 10.28
CA GLY A 325 12.17 -20.44 10.47
C GLY A 325 11.05 -20.71 11.48
N ASP A 326 10.27 -19.70 11.87
CA ASP A 326 9.08 -19.88 12.72
C ASP A 326 7.85 -19.12 12.19
N PRO A 327 7.25 -19.57 11.07
CA PRO A 327 6.13 -18.86 10.44
C PRO A 327 4.83 -18.91 11.25
N GLU A 328 4.65 -19.88 12.15
CA GLU A 328 3.44 -20.01 12.98
C GLU A 328 3.46 -19.08 14.20
N ALA A 329 4.64 -18.61 14.64
CA ALA A 329 4.80 -17.82 15.86
C ALA A 329 3.88 -16.59 15.90
N ALA A 330 3.88 -15.77 14.84
CA ALA A 330 3.08 -14.55 14.78
C ALA A 330 1.58 -14.82 14.95
N ALA A 331 1.05 -15.84 14.28
CA ALA A 331 -0.37 -16.20 14.37
C ALA A 331 -0.75 -16.71 15.78
N LEU A 332 0.09 -17.56 16.37
CA LEU A 332 -0.17 -18.13 17.70
C LEU A 332 -0.09 -17.08 18.81
N PHE A 333 0.91 -16.21 18.78
CA PHE A 333 1.04 -15.12 19.76
C PHE A 333 -0.07 -14.07 19.59
N TRP A 334 -0.48 -13.76 18.37
CA TRP A 334 -1.63 -12.88 18.13
C TRP A 334 -2.93 -13.46 18.71
N GLN A 335 -3.21 -14.73 18.45
CA GLN A 335 -4.37 -15.42 19.02
C GLN A 335 -4.31 -15.47 20.55
N PHE A 336 -3.11 -15.69 21.10
CA PHE A 336 -2.90 -15.72 22.55
C PHE A 336 -3.14 -14.36 23.22
N ALA A 337 -2.64 -13.28 22.62
CA ALA A 337 -2.92 -11.92 23.07
C ALA A 337 -4.43 -11.62 23.06
N MET A 338 -5.14 -11.98 21.99
CA MET A 338 -6.61 -11.83 21.92
C MET A 338 -7.33 -12.61 23.02
N ASN A 339 -6.97 -13.87 23.24
CA ASN A 339 -7.61 -14.72 24.25
C ASN A 339 -7.38 -14.21 25.68
N THR A 340 -6.26 -13.55 25.93
CA THR A 340 -5.92 -12.98 27.24
C THR A 340 -6.38 -11.55 27.42
N ARG A 341 -6.94 -10.91 26.37
CA ARG A 341 -7.27 -9.48 26.32
C ARG A 341 -6.04 -8.56 26.44
N GLY A 342 -4.88 -9.04 25.99
CA GLY A 342 -3.69 -8.24 25.80
C GLY A 342 -3.52 -7.77 24.35
N ALA A 343 -2.32 -7.31 24.03
CA ALA A 343 -1.95 -6.82 22.70
C ALA A 343 -0.83 -7.65 22.06
N PHE A 344 -0.73 -7.59 20.74
CA PHE A 344 0.35 -8.19 19.99
C PHE A 344 0.99 -7.12 19.10
N ILE A 345 2.31 -6.97 19.20
CA ILE A 345 3.08 -6.11 18.31
C ILE A 345 4.27 -6.88 17.71
N ALA A 346 4.53 -6.63 16.44
CA ALA A 346 5.74 -7.05 15.75
C ALA A 346 6.44 -5.76 15.28
N PRO A 347 7.35 -5.20 16.10
CA PRO A 347 7.89 -3.88 15.84
C PRO A 347 8.84 -3.84 14.63
N SER A 348 8.93 -2.68 13.99
CA SER A 348 9.98 -2.41 13.01
C SER A 348 11.34 -2.32 13.70
N ARG A 349 12.43 -2.53 12.97
CA ARG A 349 13.80 -2.51 13.53
C ARG A 349 14.23 -1.16 14.13
N ASP A 350 13.54 -0.10 13.76
CA ASP A 350 13.82 1.27 14.21
C ASP A 350 13.04 1.67 15.47
N TRP A 351 12.14 0.80 15.94
CA TRP A 351 11.44 0.91 17.23
C TRP A 351 12.32 0.31 18.35
N PRO A 352 12.19 0.62 19.65
CA PRO A 352 11.32 1.62 20.25
C PRO A 352 11.59 3.04 19.77
#